data_AF-R9R938-F1
#
_entry.id   AF-R9R938-F1
#
_cell.length_a   1.000
_cell.length_b   1.000
_cell.length_c   1.000
_cell.angle_alpha   90.00
_cell.angle_beta   90.00
_cell.angle_gamma   90.00
#
_symmetry.space_group_name_H-M   'P 1'
#
loop_
_entity.id
_entity.type
_entity.pdbx_description
1 polymer ?
#
loop_
_entity_poly.entity_id
_entity_poly.type
_entity_poly.pdbx_seq_one_letter_code
_entity_poly.pdbx_strand_id
1 'polypeptide(L)'
;MSYFKALKLTKKGEQLQAKINGNLSETLVFTRAKIGSGTIASEDEIRFLTDIKETWGTANVSSCKIEGEDNNRVALELQFSNATLTEDKIFREIGLFAKGNDNEEILYAYANAADKYDYIPLMKDSPHSFIIVISFIIASGTKIEANIDLNSYVSLKKFNEEMAKKANKTDRASTEEYGLTKYGTEEGTSLEGNKFTQMTGKDYGGILNEPGVKSAGKTYFDKNTKKLYLCKNNNTDISANVNNYIAMDSNSLLERLENLISHRVVTGTTGMTNVGSCSSYITQIGNFATCMMSISVITDYAKTTIKSPIPFKDGVYISLEDNNGDLYATNRQPVVGWYNPTTQTFEVANVNAGFTVLLIGRI
;
A
#
# COMPACT_ATOMS: atom_id res chain seq x y z
N MET A 1 -7.57 0.99 -56.79
CA MET A 1 -7.95 1.85 -55.65
C MET A 1 -8.60 3.09 -56.20
N SER A 2 -9.86 3.33 -55.83
CA SER A 2 -10.60 4.49 -56.30
C SER A 2 -9.78 5.77 -56.11
N TYR A 3 -9.68 6.58 -57.16
CA TYR A 3 -8.89 7.81 -57.12
C TYR A 3 -9.77 9.01 -56.84
N PHE A 4 -9.73 9.52 -55.61
CA PHE A 4 -10.41 10.74 -55.22
C PHE A 4 -9.48 11.94 -55.45
N LYS A 5 -9.82 12.79 -56.44
CA LYS A 5 -8.99 13.93 -56.83
C LYS A 5 -8.81 14.95 -55.70
N ALA A 6 -9.88 15.25 -54.97
CA ALA A 6 -9.87 16.14 -53.82
C ALA A 6 -11.11 15.90 -52.95
N LEU A 7 -10.96 16.10 -51.64
CA LEU A 7 -12.07 16.21 -50.71
C LEU A 7 -12.47 17.69 -50.61
N LYS A 8 -13.74 18.01 -50.94
CA LYS A 8 -14.27 19.38 -50.89
C LYS A 8 -15.26 19.53 -49.76
N LEU A 9 -15.24 20.68 -49.08
CA LEU A 9 -16.21 21.02 -48.04
C LEU A 9 -17.58 21.32 -48.65
N THR A 10 -18.64 20.95 -47.94
CA THR A 10 -20.00 21.41 -48.25
C THR A 10 -20.22 22.82 -47.69
N LYS A 11 -21.31 23.50 -48.06
CA LYS A 11 -21.67 24.79 -47.46
C LYS A 11 -21.84 24.69 -45.94
N LYS A 12 -22.44 23.60 -45.45
CA LYS A 12 -22.57 23.35 -44.01
C LYS A 12 -21.20 23.06 -43.37
N GLY A 13 -20.32 22.34 -44.06
CA GLY A 13 -18.96 22.07 -43.61
C GLY A 13 -18.12 23.35 -43.47
N GLU A 14 -18.18 24.25 -44.46
CA GLU A 14 -17.56 25.58 -44.41
C GLU A 14 -18.10 26.40 -43.23
N GLN A 15 -19.42 26.39 -43.00
CA GLN A 15 -20.06 27.09 -41.88
C GLN A 15 -19.61 26.56 -40.53
N LEU A 16 -19.56 25.22 -40.37
CA LEU A 16 -19.07 24.60 -39.14
C LEU A 16 -17.60 24.94 -38.90
N GLN A 17 -16.76 24.85 -39.93
CA GLN A 17 -15.34 25.20 -39.83
C GLN A 17 -15.15 26.67 -39.45
N ALA A 18 -15.92 27.60 -40.04
CA ALA A 18 -15.88 29.01 -39.69
C ALA A 18 -16.33 29.27 -38.25
N LYS A 19 -17.38 28.57 -37.78
CA LYS A 19 -17.85 28.64 -36.39
C LYS A 19 -16.77 28.23 -35.40
N ILE A 20 -16.07 27.14 -35.68
CA ILE A 20 -15.00 26.61 -34.83
C ILE A 20 -13.80 27.55 -34.81
N ASN A 21 -13.39 28.08 -35.97
CA ASN A 21 -12.28 29.03 -36.05
C ASN A 21 -12.59 30.35 -35.31
N GLY A 22 -13.86 30.74 -35.24
CA GLY A 22 -14.31 31.94 -34.53
C GLY A 22 -14.60 31.74 -33.04
N ASN A 23 -14.63 30.50 -32.53
CA ASN A 23 -15.01 30.20 -31.15
C ASN A 23 -14.14 29.08 -30.53
N LEU A 24 -13.23 29.46 -29.64
CA LEU A 24 -12.30 28.56 -28.94
C LEU A 24 -12.97 27.52 -28.01
N SER A 25 -14.27 27.67 -27.74
CA SER A 25 -15.05 26.71 -26.94
C SER A 25 -15.80 25.68 -27.80
N GLU A 26 -15.84 25.86 -29.12
CA GLU A 26 -16.45 24.90 -30.05
C GLU A 26 -15.46 23.76 -30.35
N THR A 27 -15.95 22.53 -30.44
CA THR A 27 -15.14 21.36 -30.78
C THR A 27 -15.66 20.73 -32.07
N LEU A 28 -14.75 20.46 -33.02
CA LEU A 28 -15.09 19.67 -34.20
C LEU A 28 -15.02 18.19 -33.87
N VAL A 29 -16.14 17.49 -33.95
CA VAL A 29 -16.18 16.04 -33.71
C VAL A 29 -16.45 15.30 -35.00
N PHE A 30 -15.46 14.56 -35.51
CA PHE A 30 -15.66 13.63 -36.62
C PHE A 30 -16.37 12.38 -36.14
N THR A 31 -17.44 11.98 -36.81
CA THR A 31 -18.31 10.89 -36.35
C THR A 31 -18.13 9.63 -37.18
N ARG A 32 -18.16 9.75 -38.51
CA ARG A 32 -18.10 8.63 -39.47
C ARG A 32 -17.87 9.15 -40.87
N ALA A 33 -17.61 8.24 -41.80
CA ALA A 33 -17.78 8.50 -43.22
C ALA A 33 -18.80 7.54 -43.83
N LYS A 34 -19.59 8.01 -44.78
CA LYS A 34 -20.43 7.16 -45.63
C LYS A 34 -19.72 6.93 -46.95
N ILE A 35 -19.85 5.72 -47.49
CA ILE A 35 -19.31 5.35 -48.80
C ILE A 35 -20.42 4.86 -49.72
N GLY A 36 -20.25 5.14 -51.01
CA GLY A 36 -21.34 5.04 -51.97
C GLY A 36 -20.91 4.84 -53.42
N SER A 37 -21.91 4.69 -54.28
CA SER A 37 -21.78 4.51 -55.73
C SER A 37 -22.28 5.71 -56.54
N GLY A 38 -22.76 6.76 -55.87
CA GLY A 38 -23.40 7.89 -56.51
C GLY A 38 -22.48 8.70 -57.42
N THR A 39 -23.10 9.43 -58.33
CA THR A 39 -22.44 10.30 -59.30
C THR A 39 -22.85 11.75 -59.09
N ILE A 40 -21.91 12.66 -59.38
CA ILE A 40 -22.15 14.10 -59.41
C ILE A 40 -22.15 14.60 -60.85
N ALA A 41 -23.00 15.59 -61.15
CA ALA A 41 -23.03 16.22 -62.47
C ALA A 41 -21.92 17.28 -62.62
N SER A 42 -21.60 17.99 -61.53
CA SER A 42 -20.45 18.91 -61.48
C SER A 42 -19.84 18.97 -60.08
N GLU A 43 -18.58 19.43 -59.97
CA GLU A 43 -17.95 19.65 -58.66
C GLU A 43 -18.63 20.79 -57.86
N ASP A 44 -19.39 21.68 -58.51
CA ASP A 44 -20.09 22.81 -57.87
C ASP A 44 -21.29 22.35 -57.05
N GLU A 45 -21.90 21.21 -57.41
CA GLU A 45 -23.05 20.69 -56.69
C GLU A 45 -22.70 20.24 -55.26
N ILE A 46 -21.43 19.89 -55.01
CA ILE A 46 -20.91 19.40 -53.73
C ILE A 46 -21.25 20.36 -52.59
N ARG A 47 -21.20 21.67 -52.87
CA ARG A 47 -21.47 22.71 -51.88
C ARG A 47 -22.91 22.65 -51.34
N PHE A 48 -23.84 22.08 -52.10
CA PHE A 48 -25.26 22.00 -51.73
C PHE A 48 -25.66 20.63 -51.17
N LEU A 49 -24.74 19.67 -51.11
CA LEU A 49 -25.03 18.35 -50.56
C LEU A 49 -25.16 18.40 -49.04
N THR A 50 -26.19 17.72 -48.54
CA THR A 50 -26.42 17.49 -47.11
C THR A 50 -26.20 16.03 -46.71
N ASP A 51 -26.13 15.12 -47.69
CA ASP A 51 -25.80 13.71 -47.56
C ASP A 51 -25.12 13.23 -48.86
N ILE A 52 -24.53 12.03 -48.84
CA ILE A 52 -24.01 11.40 -50.07
C ILE A 52 -25.17 10.95 -50.98
N LYS A 53 -24.90 10.79 -52.27
CA LYS A 53 -25.96 10.56 -53.28
C LYS A 53 -26.57 9.17 -53.17
N GLU A 54 -25.74 8.15 -52.96
CA GLU A 54 -26.14 6.76 -52.90
C GLU A 54 -25.25 5.99 -51.93
N THR A 55 -25.70 5.87 -50.69
CA THR A 55 -24.97 5.15 -49.65
C THR A 55 -25.17 3.65 -49.74
N TRP A 56 -24.08 2.88 -49.64
CA TRP A 56 -24.15 1.42 -49.45
C TRP A 56 -23.28 0.93 -48.29
N GLY A 57 -22.42 1.79 -47.72
CA GLY A 57 -21.56 1.42 -46.60
C GLY A 57 -21.23 2.59 -45.68
N THR A 58 -20.75 2.28 -44.47
CA THR A 58 -20.22 3.25 -43.51
C THR A 58 -18.78 2.85 -43.17
N ALA A 59 -17.87 3.81 -43.22
CA ALA A 59 -16.50 3.68 -42.74
C ALA A 59 -16.37 4.41 -41.40
N ASN A 60 -15.95 3.69 -40.38
CA ASN A 60 -15.87 4.20 -39.02
C ASN A 60 -14.55 4.92 -38.77
N VAL A 61 -14.55 5.92 -37.89
CA VAL A 61 -13.31 6.56 -37.46
C VAL A 61 -12.54 5.61 -36.55
N SER A 62 -11.34 5.26 -36.98
CA SER A 62 -10.42 4.40 -36.22
C SER A 62 -9.33 5.22 -35.51
N SER A 63 -8.96 6.39 -36.05
CA SER A 63 -7.96 7.29 -35.48
C SER A 63 -8.18 8.72 -35.96
N CYS A 64 -7.87 9.71 -35.11
CA CYS A 64 -7.76 11.11 -35.48
C CYS A 64 -6.49 11.66 -34.82
N LYS A 65 -5.49 12.05 -35.63
CA LYS A 65 -4.23 12.62 -35.14
C LYS A 65 -4.07 14.03 -35.65
N ILE A 66 -3.55 14.90 -34.80
CA ILE A 66 -3.08 16.23 -35.20
C ILE A 66 -1.57 16.13 -35.30
N GLU A 67 -1.04 16.42 -36.49
CA GLU A 67 0.37 16.26 -36.86
C GLU A 67 0.86 17.50 -37.61
N GLY A 68 2.18 17.63 -37.79
CA GLY A 68 2.84 18.78 -38.42
C GLY A 68 3.45 19.75 -37.41
N GLU A 69 4.50 20.48 -37.80
CA GLU A 69 5.27 21.38 -36.92
C GLU A 69 4.40 22.46 -36.24
N ASP A 70 3.30 22.86 -36.89
CA ASP A 70 2.35 23.87 -36.39
C ASP A 70 1.06 23.29 -35.79
N ASN A 71 0.96 21.96 -35.59
CA ASN A 71 -0.27 21.26 -35.16
C ASN A 71 -1.51 21.62 -36.00
N ASN A 72 -1.33 21.78 -37.30
CA ASN A 72 -2.37 22.26 -38.22
C ASN A 72 -2.87 21.20 -39.20
N ARG A 73 -2.27 20.01 -39.25
CA ARG A 73 -2.69 18.94 -40.16
C ARG A 73 -3.38 17.83 -39.39
N VAL A 74 -4.61 17.55 -39.76
CA VAL A 74 -5.39 16.45 -39.16
C VAL A 74 -5.31 15.26 -40.10
N ALA A 75 -4.86 14.13 -39.57
CA ALA A 75 -4.88 12.83 -40.22
C ALA A 75 -5.99 11.98 -39.60
N LEU A 76 -7.10 11.84 -40.33
CA LEU A 76 -8.25 11.03 -39.95
C LEU A 76 -8.16 9.67 -40.65
N GLU A 77 -8.07 8.58 -39.88
CA GLU A 77 -8.07 7.22 -40.40
C GLU A 77 -9.46 6.61 -40.28
N LEU A 78 -10.06 6.33 -41.42
CA LEU A 78 -11.35 5.66 -41.53
C LEU A 78 -11.13 4.21 -41.92
N GLN A 79 -11.95 3.30 -41.41
CA GLN A 79 -11.83 1.88 -41.69
C GLN A 79 -13.16 1.32 -42.22
N PHE A 80 -13.05 0.52 -43.27
CA PHE A 80 -14.17 -0.21 -43.86
C PHE A 80 -13.80 -1.68 -44.07
N SER A 81 -14.80 -2.55 -43.91
CA SER A 81 -14.71 -3.99 -44.21
C SER A 81 -15.91 -4.43 -45.05
N ASN A 82 -15.66 -5.28 -46.05
CA ASN A 82 -16.71 -5.87 -46.88
C ASN A 82 -17.44 -7.06 -46.24
N ALA A 83 -17.20 -7.34 -44.95
CA ALA A 83 -17.74 -8.51 -44.26
C ALA A 83 -19.27 -8.57 -44.22
N THR A 84 -19.94 -7.42 -44.26
CA THR A 84 -21.40 -7.31 -44.21
C THR A 84 -22.04 -7.12 -45.59
N LEU A 85 -21.26 -7.06 -46.67
CA LEU A 85 -21.80 -6.90 -48.02
C LEU A 85 -22.46 -8.21 -48.48
N THR A 86 -23.63 -8.07 -49.11
CA THR A 86 -24.43 -9.17 -49.68
C THR A 86 -24.46 -9.15 -51.21
N GLU A 87 -23.96 -8.08 -51.83
CA GLU A 87 -23.70 -7.97 -53.27
C GLU A 87 -22.44 -7.13 -53.53
N ASP A 88 -21.88 -7.23 -54.74
CA ASP A 88 -20.75 -6.42 -55.18
C ASP A 88 -21.15 -4.93 -55.24
N LYS A 89 -20.23 -4.06 -54.81
CA LYS A 89 -20.47 -2.61 -54.74
C LYS A 89 -19.43 -1.81 -55.48
N ILE A 90 -19.83 -0.65 -55.99
CA ILE A 90 -18.92 0.31 -56.60
C ILE A 90 -18.53 1.35 -55.56
N PHE A 91 -17.24 1.52 -55.30
CA PHE A 91 -16.74 2.58 -54.43
C PHE A 91 -16.39 3.83 -55.24
N ARG A 92 -17.37 4.73 -55.39
CA ARG A 92 -17.26 5.95 -56.19
C ARG A 92 -17.32 7.23 -55.38
N GLU A 93 -18.02 7.25 -54.25
CA GLU A 93 -18.13 8.44 -53.40
C GLU A 93 -17.82 8.15 -51.94
N ILE A 94 -17.32 9.19 -51.27
CA ILE A 94 -17.13 9.23 -49.83
C ILE A 94 -17.59 10.57 -49.28
N GLY A 95 -18.39 10.52 -48.22
CA GLY A 95 -18.82 11.68 -47.46
C GLY A 95 -18.35 11.59 -46.02
N LEU A 96 -17.60 12.58 -45.56
CA LEU A 96 -17.14 12.70 -44.18
C LEU A 96 -18.15 13.48 -43.36
N PHE A 97 -18.58 12.92 -42.23
CA PHE A 97 -19.55 13.54 -41.33
C PHE A 97 -18.86 14.07 -40.07
N ALA A 98 -19.33 15.23 -39.61
CA ALA A 98 -18.87 15.86 -38.39
C ALA A 98 -20.00 16.63 -37.71
N LYS A 99 -19.80 16.96 -36.44
CA LYS A 99 -20.72 17.78 -35.64
C LYS A 99 -19.95 18.78 -34.79
N GLY A 100 -20.62 19.88 -34.43
CA GLY A 100 -20.16 20.80 -33.40
C GLY A 100 -20.73 20.45 -32.02
N ASN A 101 -20.65 21.39 -31.09
CA ASN A 101 -21.22 21.29 -29.74
C ASN A 101 -22.75 21.30 -29.74
N ASP A 102 -23.38 21.76 -30.83
CA ASP A 102 -24.82 21.71 -31.07
C ASP A 102 -25.34 20.29 -31.34
N ASN A 103 -24.44 19.32 -31.49
CA ASN A 103 -24.74 17.91 -31.78
C ASN A 103 -25.50 17.66 -33.10
N GLU A 104 -25.59 18.64 -34.00
CA GLU A 104 -26.13 18.42 -35.35
C GLU A 104 -25.05 17.78 -36.23
N GLU A 105 -25.24 16.50 -36.61
CA GLU A 105 -24.36 15.83 -37.56
C GLU A 105 -24.64 16.31 -38.99
N ILE A 106 -23.59 16.78 -39.66
CA ILE A 106 -23.66 17.29 -41.03
C ILE A 106 -22.70 16.55 -41.94
N LEU A 107 -22.99 16.52 -43.24
CA LEU A 107 -22.00 16.20 -44.25
C LEU A 107 -20.96 17.31 -44.29
N TYR A 108 -19.80 17.09 -43.69
CA TYR A 108 -18.73 18.06 -43.58
C TYR A 108 -17.99 18.22 -44.91
N ALA A 109 -17.62 17.10 -45.53
CA ALA A 109 -16.85 17.09 -46.76
C ALA A 109 -17.21 15.90 -47.65
N TYR A 110 -16.97 16.02 -48.94
CA TYR A 110 -17.35 15.03 -49.95
C TYR A 110 -16.29 14.89 -51.03
N ALA A 111 -16.08 13.67 -51.51
CA ALA A 111 -15.25 13.38 -52.68
C ALA A 111 -15.93 12.34 -53.58
N ASN A 112 -15.72 12.49 -54.89
CA ASN A 112 -16.17 11.54 -55.90
C ASN A 112 -14.98 11.13 -56.78
N ALA A 113 -14.93 9.85 -57.14
CA ALA A 113 -13.88 9.27 -57.98
C ALA A 113 -14.16 9.41 -59.49
N ALA A 114 -15.32 9.96 -59.87
CA ALA A 114 -15.81 10.04 -61.25
C ALA A 114 -15.69 8.67 -61.93
N ASP A 115 -14.94 8.57 -63.04
CA ASP A 115 -14.73 7.33 -63.78
C ASP A 115 -13.64 6.43 -63.18
N LYS A 116 -12.89 6.90 -62.18
CA LYS A 116 -11.77 6.17 -61.55
C LYS A 116 -12.20 5.45 -60.27
N TYR A 117 -13.33 4.75 -60.32
CA TYR A 117 -13.88 3.98 -59.22
C TYR A 117 -13.37 2.54 -59.20
N ASP A 118 -13.46 1.90 -58.03
CA ASP A 118 -13.18 0.48 -57.84
C ASP A 118 -14.45 -0.32 -57.56
N TYR A 119 -14.35 -1.63 -57.79
CA TYR A 119 -15.32 -2.61 -57.34
C TYR A 119 -14.88 -3.22 -56.01
N ILE A 120 -15.80 -3.29 -55.06
CA ILE A 120 -15.67 -3.97 -53.79
C ILE A 120 -16.43 -5.29 -53.89
N PRO A 121 -15.72 -6.42 -54.04
CA PRO A 121 -16.35 -7.73 -54.11
C PRO A 121 -16.90 -8.17 -52.75
N LEU A 122 -17.70 -9.23 -52.76
CA LEU A 122 -18.12 -9.93 -51.55
C LEU A 122 -16.94 -10.52 -50.76
N MET A 123 -17.07 -10.57 -49.43
CA MET A 123 -16.06 -11.16 -48.54
C MET A 123 -15.73 -12.62 -48.90
N LYS A 124 -16.73 -13.40 -49.33
CA LYS A 124 -16.52 -14.82 -49.72
C LYS A 124 -15.59 -14.96 -50.93
N ASP A 125 -15.59 -13.97 -51.82
CA ASP A 125 -14.84 -13.99 -53.07
C ASP A 125 -13.47 -13.33 -52.87
N SER A 126 -13.42 -12.22 -52.12
CA SER A 126 -12.17 -11.59 -51.69
C SER A 126 -12.37 -10.80 -50.39
N PRO A 127 -11.82 -11.24 -49.24
CA PRO A 127 -11.89 -10.48 -47.99
C PRO A 127 -11.11 -9.17 -48.10
N HIS A 128 -11.81 -8.03 -48.04
CA HIS A 128 -11.20 -6.71 -48.11
C HIS A 128 -11.46 -5.93 -46.81
N SER A 129 -10.38 -5.41 -46.23
CA SER A 129 -10.40 -4.37 -45.20
C SER A 129 -9.39 -3.31 -45.60
N PHE A 130 -9.83 -2.07 -45.80
CA PHE A 130 -8.95 -0.97 -46.18
C PHE A 130 -9.09 0.21 -45.24
N ILE A 131 -7.97 0.91 -45.05
CA ILE A 131 -7.86 2.13 -44.26
C ILE A 131 -7.83 3.30 -45.24
N ILE A 132 -8.76 4.24 -45.08
CA ILE A 132 -8.79 5.50 -45.82
C ILE A 132 -8.22 6.58 -44.91
N VAL A 133 -7.10 7.16 -45.30
CA VAL A 133 -6.50 8.29 -44.58
C VAL A 133 -6.95 9.59 -45.25
N ILE A 134 -7.75 10.37 -44.55
CA ILE A 134 -8.14 11.72 -44.97
C ILE A 134 -7.25 12.72 -44.24
N SER A 135 -6.52 13.54 -45.00
CA SER A 135 -5.72 14.64 -44.48
C SER A 135 -6.37 15.98 -44.83
N PHE A 136 -6.49 16.88 -43.86
CA PHE A 136 -6.89 18.28 -44.09
C PHE A 136 -6.14 19.23 -43.16
N ILE A 137 -6.09 20.50 -43.55
CA ILE A 137 -5.44 21.56 -42.79
C ILE A 137 -6.52 22.32 -42.01
N ILE A 138 -6.26 22.60 -40.75
CA ILE A 138 -7.08 23.41 -39.85
C ILE A 138 -6.28 24.62 -39.34
N ALA A 139 -6.96 25.60 -38.77
CA ALA A 139 -6.30 26.69 -38.07
C ALA A 139 -5.61 26.16 -36.79
N SER A 140 -4.46 26.75 -36.44
CA SER A 140 -3.74 26.41 -35.21
C SER A 140 -4.62 26.71 -33.98
N GLY A 141 -4.78 25.75 -33.07
CA GLY A 141 -5.54 25.93 -31.83
C GLY A 141 -7.01 25.47 -31.88
N THR A 142 -7.48 24.96 -33.03
CA THR A 142 -8.80 24.32 -33.13
C THR A 142 -8.88 23.03 -32.30
N LYS A 143 -9.91 22.90 -31.46
CA LYS A 143 -10.20 21.66 -30.72
C LYS A 143 -10.87 20.64 -31.63
N ILE A 144 -10.28 19.45 -31.72
CA ILE A 144 -10.79 18.34 -32.52
C ILE A 144 -10.91 17.10 -31.65
N GLU A 145 -12.05 16.44 -31.78
CA GLU A 145 -12.30 15.11 -31.25
C GLU A 145 -12.79 14.20 -32.38
N ALA A 146 -12.76 12.90 -32.14
CA ALA A 146 -13.37 11.94 -33.03
C ALA A 146 -14.04 10.83 -32.23
N ASN A 147 -15.20 10.38 -32.70
CA ASN A 147 -15.87 9.23 -32.12
C ASN A 147 -15.24 7.95 -32.67
N ILE A 148 -14.44 7.26 -31.85
CA ILE A 148 -13.71 6.07 -32.26
C ILE A 148 -14.58 4.83 -32.07
N ASP A 149 -14.94 4.16 -33.17
CA ASP A 149 -15.63 2.86 -33.14
C ASP A 149 -14.64 1.74 -33.48
N LEU A 150 -14.20 1.01 -32.44
CA LEU A 150 -13.24 -0.10 -32.52
C LEU A 150 -13.86 -1.46 -32.90
N ASN A 151 -15.15 -1.53 -33.23
CA ASN A 151 -15.79 -2.80 -33.62
C ASN A 151 -15.25 -3.38 -34.94
N SER A 152 -14.40 -2.64 -35.66
CA SER A 152 -13.71 -3.09 -36.87
C SER A 152 -12.21 -3.08 -36.60
N TYR A 153 -11.63 -4.26 -36.39
CA TYR A 153 -10.20 -4.62 -36.44
C TYR A 153 -9.14 -3.52 -36.13
N VAL A 154 -8.44 -3.64 -35.00
CA VAL A 154 -7.21 -2.86 -34.74
C VAL A 154 -6.02 -3.43 -35.53
N SER A 155 -5.17 -2.58 -36.12
CA SER A 155 -3.94 -3.08 -36.77
C SER A 155 -2.98 -3.69 -35.74
N LEU A 156 -2.20 -4.71 -36.12
CA LEU A 156 -1.23 -5.34 -35.20
C LEU A 156 -0.22 -4.31 -34.67
N LYS A 157 0.18 -3.34 -35.50
CA LYS A 157 1.04 -2.22 -35.10
C LYS A 157 0.40 -1.39 -33.98
N LYS A 158 -0.86 -0.97 -34.17
CA LYS A 158 -1.60 -0.18 -33.19
C LYS A 158 -1.91 -0.98 -31.92
N PHE A 159 -2.22 -2.26 -32.06
CA PHE A 159 -2.35 -3.16 -30.91
C PHE A 159 -1.05 -3.20 -30.11
N ASN A 160 0.09 -3.38 -30.77
CA ASN A 160 1.39 -3.42 -30.10
C ASN A 160 1.78 -2.07 -29.47
N GLU A 161 1.49 -0.93 -30.13
CA GLU A 161 1.71 0.41 -29.57
C GLU A 161 0.87 0.65 -28.30
N GLU A 162 -0.42 0.31 -28.33
CA GLU A 162 -1.32 0.46 -27.17
C GLU A 162 -1.01 -0.57 -26.06
N MET A 163 -0.61 -1.79 -26.42
CA MET A 163 -0.16 -2.80 -25.46
C MET A 163 1.16 -2.40 -24.81
N ALA A 164 2.09 -1.78 -25.54
CA ALA A 164 3.35 -1.28 -24.99
C ALA A 164 3.11 -0.18 -23.93
N LYS A 165 2.12 0.71 -24.15
CA LYS A 165 1.66 1.68 -23.14
C LYS A 165 1.10 1.00 -21.88
N LYS A 166 0.50 -0.20 -22.02
CA LYS A 166 -0.05 -0.99 -20.91
C LYS A 166 0.95 -1.96 -20.27
N ALA A 167 2.05 -2.31 -20.93
CA ALA A 167 2.98 -3.35 -20.48
C ALA A 167 4.06 -2.85 -19.52
N ASN A 168 4.45 -1.57 -19.58
CA ASN A 168 5.42 -0.98 -18.65
C ASN A 168 4.72 -0.50 -17.36
N LYS A 169 4.29 -1.45 -16.52
CA LYS A 169 3.48 -1.24 -15.30
C LYS A 169 4.26 -1.18 -13.99
N THR A 170 5.50 -0.69 -13.99
CA THR A 170 6.25 -0.40 -12.75
C THR A 170 6.23 1.08 -12.37
N ASP A 171 6.06 1.97 -13.34
CA ASP A 171 6.22 3.42 -13.11
C ASP A 171 4.95 4.10 -12.59
N ARG A 172 3.78 3.45 -12.73
CA ARG A 172 2.45 3.99 -12.35
C ARG A 172 1.97 3.62 -10.94
N ALA A 173 2.75 2.88 -10.16
CA ALA A 173 2.41 2.65 -8.76
C ALA A 173 2.64 3.95 -7.97
N SER A 174 1.63 4.81 -7.99
CA SER A 174 1.54 6.07 -7.23
C SER A 174 0.38 5.99 -6.25
N THR A 175 0.32 6.92 -5.30
CA THR A 175 -0.76 7.07 -4.32
C THR A 175 -2.14 7.31 -4.92
N GLU A 176 -2.26 7.51 -6.25
CA GLU A 176 -3.50 7.88 -6.93
C GLU A 176 -4.19 6.72 -7.67
N GLU A 177 -3.49 5.60 -7.96
CA GLU A 177 -4.08 4.40 -8.61
C GLU A 177 -4.24 3.24 -7.60
N TYR A 178 -5.49 2.98 -7.19
CA TYR A 178 -5.86 1.88 -6.30
C TYR A 178 -5.40 0.51 -6.86
N GLY A 179 -4.67 -0.27 -6.06
CA GLY A 179 -4.37 -1.69 -6.35
C GLY A 179 -3.00 -2.00 -6.99
N LEU A 180 -2.13 -1.01 -7.22
CA LEU A 180 -0.76 -1.19 -7.71
C LEU A 180 0.25 -0.72 -6.66
N THR A 181 0.90 -1.65 -5.95
CA THR A 181 1.91 -1.31 -4.94
C THR A 181 3.33 -1.55 -5.49
N LYS A 182 4.24 -0.58 -5.36
CA LYS A 182 5.67 -0.79 -5.65
C LYS A 182 6.22 -1.86 -4.70
N TYR A 183 6.89 -2.88 -5.22
CA TYR A 183 7.72 -3.77 -4.41
C TYR A 183 9.03 -3.05 -4.11
N GLY A 184 9.35 -2.82 -2.84
CA GLY A 184 10.47 -1.95 -2.51
C GLY A 184 11.06 -2.14 -1.12
N THR A 185 12.11 -1.38 -0.86
CA THR A 185 12.80 -1.32 0.43
C THR A 185 12.56 -0.02 1.19
N GLU A 186 11.78 0.90 0.62
CA GLU A 186 11.51 2.25 1.11
C GLU A 186 10.14 2.32 1.80
N GLU A 187 9.95 3.34 2.65
CA GLU A 187 8.73 3.56 3.43
C GLU A 187 7.50 3.68 2.50
N GLY A 188 6.43 2.91 2.74
CA GLY A 188 5.20 2.89 1.93
C GLY A 188 5.20 1.93 0.74
N THR A 189 6.19 1.04 0.63
CA THR A 189 6.24 0.01 -0.42
C THR A 189 5.71 -1.34 0.04
N SER A 190 5.18 -2.14 -0.89
CA SER A 190 4.84 -3.54 -0.61
C SER A 190 6.11 -4.31 -0.22
N LEU A 191 6.01 -5.12 0.84
CA LEU A 191 7.03 -5.98 1.50
C LEU A 191 7.54 -5.50 2.86
N GLU A 192 7.14 -4.34 3.38
CA GLU A 192 7.52 -3.92 4.74
C GLU A 192 7.16 -4.96 5.80
N GLY A 193 5.92 -5.47 5.77
CA GLY A 193 5.49 -6.51 6.71
C GLY A 193 6.31 -7.80 6.65
N ASN A 194 6.72 -8.22 5.45
CA ASN A 194 7.56 -9.41 5.26
C ASN A 194 8.99 -9.19 5.79
N LYS A 195 9.54 -7.99 5.64
CA LYS A 195 10.86 -7.65 6.21
C LYS A 195 10.83 -7.57 7.72
N PHE A 196 9.81 -6.93 8.30
CA PHE A 196 9.64 -6.90 9.75
C PHE A 196 9.45 -8.31 10.33
N THR A 197 8.70 -9.17 9.64
CA THR A 197 8.51 -10.56 10.07
C THR A 197 9.83 -11.35 10.00
N GLN A 198 10.63 -11.17 8.96
CA GLN A 198 11.96 -11.79 8.85
C GLN A 198 12.94 -11.29 9.91
N MET A 199 12.95 -9.99 10.22
CA MET A 199 13.88 -9.40 11.19
C MET A 199 13.48 -9.70 12.65
N THR A 200 12.18 -9.74 12.95
CA THR A 200 11.69 -9.89 14.34
C THR A 200 11.27 -11.31 14.69
N GLY A 201 11.06 -12.18 13.68
CA GLY A 201 10.48 -13.51 13.85
C GLY A 201 9.02 -13.50 14.31
N LYS A 202 8.33 -12.36 14.20
CA LYS A 202 6.94 -12.15 14.63
C LYS A 202 6.16 -11.46 13.52
N ASP A 203 4.90 -11.83 13.37
CA ASP A 203 4.04 -11.22 12.35
C ASP A 203 3.89 -9.71 12.57
N TYR A 204 4.02 -8.96 11.48
CA TYR A 204 3.80 -7.52 11.51
C TYR A 204 2.30 -7.19 11.60
N GLY A 205 1.92 -6.46 12.65
CA GLY A 205 0.56 -6.04 12.94
C GLY A 205 0.18 -4.67 12.36
N GLY A 206 1.14 -3.92 11.83
CA GLY A 206 0.95 -2.57 11.28
C GLY A 206 1.45 -1.45 12.20
N ILE A 207 0.89 -0.27 12.03
CA ILE A 207 1.29 0.93 12.75
C ILE A 207 0.55 1.00 14.10
N LEU A 208 1.29 1.28 15.18
CA LEU A 208 0.77 1.35 16.55
C LEU A 208 -0.20 2.51 16.74
N ASN A 209 0.13 3.68 16.18
CA ASN A 209 -0.60 4.92 16.42
C ASN A 209 -1.93 5.01 15.67
N GLU A 210 -2.25 4.02 14.83
CA GLU A 210 -3.52 3.97 14.12
C GLU A 210 -4.59 3.30 14.99
N PRO A 211 -5.82 3.84 15.03
CA PRO A 211 -6.91 3.26 15.82
C PRO A 211 -7.27 1.85 15.32
N GLY A 212 -7.67 0.97 16.23
CA GLY A 212 -8.11 -0.40 15.93
C GLY A 212 -7.51 -1.45 16.84
N VAL A 213 -8.02 -2.68 16.73
CA VAL A 213 -7.61 -3.81 17.57
C VAL A 213 -6.16 -4.21 17.28
N LYS A 214 -5.38 -4.32 18.35
CA LYS A 214 -3.99 -4.75 18.35
C LYS A 214 -3.95 -6.17 18.91
N SER A 215 -3.47 -7.12 18.11
CA SER A 215 -3.45 -8.54 18.47
C SER A 215 -2.18 -8.90 19.21
N ALA A 216 -2.31 -9.70 20.26
CA ALA A 216 -1.18 -10.28 20.99
C ALA A 216 -0.28 -11.10 20.06
N GLY A 217 1.03 -11.07 20.32
CA GLY A 217 2.04 -11.80 19.58
C GLY A 217 2.53 -11.12 18.29
N LYS A 218 1.87 -10.05 17.83
CA LYS A 218 2.29 -9.26 16.67
C LYS A 218 3.17 -8.08 17.05
N THR A 219 3.99 -7.63 16.10
CA THR A 219 4.82 -6.43 16.26
C THR A 219 4.21 -5.22 15.58
N TYR A 220 4.25 -4.09 16.25
CA TYR A 220 3.72 -2.83 15.76
C TYR A 220 4.81 -1.76 15.70
N PHE A 221 4.81 -0.98 14.63
CA PHE A 221 5.74 0.15 14.47
C PHE A 221 5.11 1.43 15.02
N ASP A 222 5.80 2.09 15.95
CA ASP A 222 5.40 3.40 16.47
C ASP A 222 6.05 4.51 15.64
N LYS A 223 5.22 5.30 14.95
CA LYS A 223 5.66 6.40 14.07
C LYS A 223 6.35 7.52 14.87
N ASN A 224 6.02 7.69 16.14
CA ASN A 224 6.54 8.77 16.98
C ASN A 224 7.94 8.44 17.50
N THR A 225 8.09 7.26 18.09
CA THR A 225 9.35 6.82 18.70
C THR A 225 10.28 6.13 17.69
N LYS A 226 9.78 5.77 16.51
CA LYS A 226 10.47 5.00 15.46
C LYS A 226 10.94 3.63 15.96
N LYS A 227 10.22 3.05 16.93
CA LYS A 227 10.52 1.76 17.56
C LYS A 227 9.50 0.69 17.18
N LEU A 228 9.94 -0.56 17.25
CA LEU A 228 9.09 -1.74 17.15
C LEU A 228 8.69 -2.22 18.54
N TYR A 229 7.41 -2.52 18.70
CA TYR A 229 6.84 -3.02 19.94
C TYR A 229 6.14 -4.35 19.74
N LEU A 230 6.47 -5.35 20.56
CA LEU A 230 5.74 -6.60 20.65
C LEU A 230 4.50 -6.41 21.53
N CYS A 231 3.32 -6.70 20.96
CA CYS A 231 2.06 -6.68 21.68
C CYS A 231 1.91 -7.93 22.57
N LYS A 232 1.72 -7.75 23.87
CA LYS A 232 1.54 -8.83 24.86
C LYS A 232 0.09 -9.32 24.95
N ASN A 233 -0.86 -8.40 24.91
CA ASN A 233 -2.28 -8.66 25.14
C ASN A 233 -3.13 -7.98 24.07
N ASN A 234 -4.27 -8.57 23.72
CA ASN A 234 -5.22 -7.90 22.83
C ASN A 234 -5.69 -6.57 23.45
N ASN A 235 -5.58 -5.47 22.71
CA ASN A 235 -5.91 -4.13 23.20
C ASN A 235 -6.30 -3.20 22.04
N THR A 236 -6.60 -1.94 22.34
CA THR A 236 -6.91 -0.89 21.36
C THR A 236 -6.06 0.37 21.57
N ASP A 237 -4.90 0.22 22.23
CA ASP A 237 -4.00 1.33 22.53
C ASP A 237 -3.41 1.89 21.23
N ILE A 238 -3.24 3.21 21.19
CA ILE A 238 -2.61 3.96 20.09
C ILE A 238 -1.19 4.45 20.47
N SER A 239 -0.67 3.97 21.59
CA SER A 239 0.64 4.29 22.13
C SER A 239 1.21 3.10 22.90
N ALA A 240 2.54 3.08 23.08
CA ALA A 240 3.25 1.95 23.67
C ALA A 240 3.09 1.90 25.20
N ASN A 241 1.93 1.45 25.68
CA ASN A 241 1.68 1.22 27.09
C ASN A 241 2.52 0.05 27.61
N VAL A 242 3.29 0.27 28.70
CA VAL A 242 4.16 -0.74 29.32
C VAL A 242 3.43 -2.02 29.76
N ASN A 243 2.12 -1.95 30.02
CA ASN A 243 1.31 -3.12 30.37
C ASN A 243 1.01 -4.01 29.17
N ASN A 244 0.91 -3.44 27.97
CA ASN A 244 0.50 -4.13 26.75
C ASN A 244 1.63 -4.32 25.74
N TYR A 245 2.74 -3.60 25.85
CA TYR A 245 3.82 -3.62 24.86
C TYR A 245 5.20 -3.83 25.50
N ILE A 246 6.10 -4.44 24.71
CA ILE A 246 7.53 -4.55 25.02
C ILE A 246 8.31 -3.99 23.83
N ALA A 247 9.20 -3.04 24.09
CA ALA A 247 10.09 -2.51 23.06
C ALA A 247 11.10 -3.59 22.62
N MET A 248 11.32 -3.71 21.31
CA MET A 248 12.25 -4.69 20.71
C MET A 248 13.58 -4.06 20.27
N ASP A 249 13.81 -2.77 20.56
CA ASP A 249 15.04 -2.10 20.16
C ASP A 249 16.22 -2.46 21.07
N SER A 250 17.42 -2.51 20.48
CA SER A 250 18.65 -2.89 21.17
C SER A 250 18.98 -2.00 22.36
N ASN A 251 18.64 -0.70 22.30
CA ASN A 251 18.92 0.23 23.41
C ASN A 251 18.00 -0.04 24.61
N SER A 252 16.71 -0.25 24.40
CA SER A 252 15.80 -0.64 25.48
C SER A 252 16.10 -2.05 26.04
N LEU A 253 16.65 -2.95 25.23
CA LEU A 253 17.16 -4.23 25.73
C LEU A 253 18.43 -4.05 26.57
N LEU A 254 19.36 -3.19 26.13
CA LEU A 254 20.57 -2.84 26.87
C LEU A 254 20.20 -2.23 28.23
N GLU A 255 19.30 -1.26 28.27
CA GLU A 255 18.84 -0.63 29.51
C GLU A 255 18.25 -1.66 30.50
N ARG A 256 17.43 -2.61 30.01
CA ARG A 256 16.89 -3.69 30.86
C ARG A 256 17.97 -4.66 31.35
N LEU A 257 19.02 -4.88 30.55
CA LEU A 257 20.15 -5.75 30.92
C LEU A 257 21.05 -5.07 31.95
N GLU A 258 21.39 -3.80 31.75
CA GLU A 258 22.16 -3.00 32.69
C GLU A 258 21.44 -2.87 34.05
N ASN A 259 20.10 -2.84 34.03
CA ASN A 259 19.26 -2.82 35.24
C ASN A 259 18.77 -4.20 35.70
N LEU A 260 19.29 -5.31 35.15
CA LEU A 260 18.86 -6.67 35.54
C LEU A 260 19.23 -7.01 36.99
N ILE A 261 20.36 -6.46 37.46
CA ILE A 261 20.91 -6.68 38.79
C ILE A 261 20.74 -5.40 39.61
N SER A 262 20.16 -5.52 40.81
CA SER A 262 20.11 -4.41 41.77
C SER A 262 20.67 -4.82 43.12
N HIS A 263 21.39 -3.89 43.76
CA HIS A 263 21.96 -4.04 45.09
C HIS A 263 21.39 -2.97 46.01
N ARG A 264 20.90 -3.38 47.18
CA ARG A 264 20.44 -2.43 48.21
C ARG A 264 20.66 -2.97 49.62
N VAL A 265 20.75 -2.04 50.57
CA VAL A 265 20.85 -2.36 52.00
C VAL A 265 19.59 -1.90 52.71
N VAL A 266 19.00 -2.77 53.52
CA VAL A 266 17.84 -2.46 54.37
C VAL A 266 18.20 -2.76 55.81
N THR A 267 18.12 -1.76 56.68
CA THR A 267 18.41 -1.89 58.11
C THR A 267 17.14 -1.66 58.92
N GLY A 268 16.90 -2.50 59.92
CA GLY A 268 15.73 -2.40 60.79
C GLY A 268 15.24 -3.75 61.29
N THR A 269 14.40 -3.73 62.33
CA THR A 269 13.93 -4.93 63.04
C THR A 269 12.40 -5.04 63.07
N THR A 270 11.69 -4.23 62.28
CA THR A 270 10.23 -4.17 62.27
C THR A 270 9.59 -5.52 61.96
N GLY A 271 8.75 -6.02 62.87
CA GLY A 271 8.07 -7.32 62.73
C GLY A 271 8.95 -8.53 63.07
N MET A 272 10.13 -8.31 63.68
CA MET A 272 10.97 -9.35 64.24
C MET A 272 10.77 -9.47 65.77
N THR A 273 11.19 -10.58 66.36
CA THR A 273 11.16 -10.80 67.82
C THR A 273 12.52 -11.35 68.28
N ASN A 274 13.02 -10.89 69.43
CA ASN A 274 14.35 -11.19 69.95
C ASN A 274 15.52 -10.73 69.05
N VAL A 275 15.33 -9.66 68.28
CA VAL A 275 16.37 -9.08 67.41
C VAL A 275 16.72 -7.67 67.86
N GLY A 276 17.98 -7.44 68.22
CA GLY A 276 18.51 -6.14 68.66
C GLY A 276 18.93 -5.25 67.50
N SER A 277 19.47 -5.84 66.43
CA SER A 277 19.82 -5.13 65.20
C SER A 277 19.79 -6.08 64.00
N CYS A 278 19.53 -5.54 62.81
CA CYS A 278 19.56 -6.30 61.57
C CYS A 278 19.93 -5.38 60.39
N SER A 279 20.95 -5.77 59.63
CA SER A 279 21.29 -5.17 58.33
C SER A 279 21.22 -6.22 57.23
N SER A 280 20.43 -5.95 56.21
CA SER A 280 20.15 -6.88 55.12
C SER A 280 20.73 -6.37 53.80
N TYR A 281 21.65 -7.13 53.22
CA TYR A 281 22.23 -6.90 51.90
C TYR A 281 21.47 -7.72 50.88
N ILE A 282 20.78 -7.04 49.96
CA ILE A 282 19.90 -7.67 48.98
C ILE A 282 20.52 -7.50 47.60
N THR A 283 20.75 -8.62 46.93
CA THR A 283 21.07 -8.65 45.50
C THR A 283 19.95 -9.35 44.77
N GLN A 284 19.24 -8.60 43.91
CA GLN A 284 18.14 -9.11 43.10
C GLN A 284 18.59 -9.23 41.65
N ILE A 285 18.29 -10.37 41.02
CA ILE A 285 18.54 -10.66 39.61
C ILE A 285 17.21 -11.11 39.00
N GLY A 286 16.53 -10.20 38.30
CA GLY A 286 15.17 -10.45 37.81
C GLY A 286 14.18 -10.84 38.93
N ASN A 287 13.60 -12.04 38.83
CA ASN A 287 12.62 -12.59 39.79
C ASN A 287 13.27 -13.50 40.86
N PHE A 288 14.58 -13.40 41.04
CA PHE A 288 15.34 -14.15 42.03
C PHE A 288 16.13 -13.19 42.90
N ALA A 289 16.29 -13.50 44.17
CA ALA A 289 17.05 -12.67 45.08
C ALA A 289 17.91 -13.50 46.01
N THR A 290 19.04 -12.91 46.37
CA THR A 290 19.85 -13.32 47.51
C THR A 290 19.75 -12.23 48.56
N CYS A 291 19.49 -12.61 49.81
CA CYS A 291 19.42 -11.70 50.93
C CYS A 291 20.33 -12.23 52.04
N MET A 292 21.42 -11.52 52.28
CA MET A 292 22.32 -11.79 53.40
C MET A 292 21.96 -10.84 54.54
N MET A 293 21.59 -11.37 55.69
CA MET A 293 21.19 -10.59 56.86
C MET A 293 22.22 -10.80 57.97
N SER A 294 22.82 -9.71 58.44
CA SER A 294 23.63 -9.71 59.65
C SER A 294 22.76 -9.28 60.82
N ILE A 295 22.57 -10.17 61.80
CA ILE A 295 21.57 -10.04 62.86
C ILE A 295 22.26 -10.17 64.21
N SER A 296 21.85 -9.36 65.19
CA SER A 296 22.20 -9.56 66.60
C SER A 296 20.94 -9.84 67.42
N VAL A 297 21.00 -10.82 68.32
CA VAL A 297 19.89 -11.12 69.25
C VAL A 297 19.92 -10.23 70.49
N ILE A 298 18.78 -10.10 71.17
CA ILE A 298 18.68 -9.42 72.47
C ILE A 298 18.98 -10.39 73.61
N THR A 299 18.44 -11.60 73.53
CA THR A 299 18.62 -12.66 74.53
C THR A 299 19.14 -13.91 73.84
N ASP A 300 20.30 -14.38 74.30
CA ASP A 300 20.94 -15.58 73.77
C ASP A 300 20.09 -16.83 73.97
N TYR A 301 20.07 -17.67 72.95
CA TYR A 301 19.39 -18.97 72.87
C TYR A 301 17.86 -18.92 73.01
N ALA A 302 17.27 -17.74 73.16
CA ALA A 302 15.83 -17.56 73.07
C ALA A 302 15.36 -17.73 71.61
N LYS A 303 14.10 -18.14 71.45
CA LYS A 303 13.48 -18.28 70.14
C LYS A 303 13.37 -16.91 69.47
N THR A 304 13.86 -16.81 68.24
CA THR A 304 13.95 -15.57 67.47
C THR A 304 13.08 -15.67 66.24
N THR A 305 12.23 -14.67 65.99
CA THR A 305 11.42 -14.59 64.77
C THR A 305 12.05 -13.56 63.86
N ILE A 306 12.46 -13.98 62.67
CA ILE A 306 13.12 -13.13 61.68
C ILE A 306 12.16 -12.86 60.54
N LYS A 307 12.10 -11.62 60.08
CA LYS A 307 11.31 -11.19 58.94
C LYS A 307 12.23 -10.83 57.78
N SER A 308 12.07 -11.48 56.64
CA SER A 308 12.80 -11.09 55.44
C SER A 308 12.37 -9.70 54.98
N PRO A 309 13.31 -8.84 54.53
CA PRO A 309 12.98 -7.53 53.94
C PRO A 309 12.37 -7.64 52.54
N ILE A 310 12.33 -8.84 51.96
CA ILE A 310 11.73 -9.13 50.66
C ILE A 310 10.73 -10.29 50.75
N PRO A 311 9.60 -10.22 50.01
CA PRO A 311 8.61 -11.27 50.00
C PRO A 311 9.07 -12.41 49.08
N PHE A 312 9.77 -13.39 49.64
CA PHE A 312 10.08 -14.60 48.90
C PHE A 312 8.83 -15.48 48.70
N LYS A 313 8.85 -16.32 47.67
CA LYS A 313 7.85 -17.38 47.41
C LYS A 313 8.24 -18.68 48.10
N ASP A 314 7.38 -19.69 48.02
CA ASP A 314 7.68 -21.03 48.53
C ASP A 314 9.00 -21.61 47.97
N GLY A 315 9.70 -22.39 48.79
CA GLY A 315 10.98 -23.01 48.42
C GLY A 315 12.21 -22.14 48.64
N VAL A 316 12.17 -21.20 49.58
CA VAL A 316 13.34 -20.39 49.98
C VAL A 316 14.40 -21.27 50.62
N TYR A 317 15.62 -21.19 50.10
CA TYR A 317 16.78 -21.75 50.77
C TYR A 317 17.21 -20.81 51.89
N ILE A 318 17.31 -21.32 53.11
CA ILE A 318 17.77 -20.57 54.28
C ILE A 318 18.99 -21.29 54.85
N SER A 319 20.10 -20.57 54.95
CA SER A 319 21.30 -21.00 55.64
C SER A 319 21.65 -20.02 56.74
N LEU A 320 22.26 -20.54 57.81
CA LEU A 320 22.62 -19.78 58.99
C LEU A 320 24.08 -20.05 59.34
N GLU A 321 24.81 -18.99 59.64
CA GLU A 321 26.21 -19.05 60.08
C GLU A 321 26.37 -18.29 61.39
N ASP A 322 26.92 -18.98 62.38
CA ASP A 322 27.32 -18.38 63.66
C ASP A 322 28.65 -17.66 63.47
N ASN A 323 28.65 -16.34 63.63
CA ASN A 323 29.83 -15.53 63.40
C ASN A 323 30.82 -15.58 64.57
N ASN A 324 30.41 -16.14 65.72
CA ASN A 324 31.20 -16.17 66.94
C ASN A 324 31.77 -17.56 67.26
N GLY A 325 31.18 -18.64 66.71
CA GLY A 325 31.63 -20.02 66.93
C GLY A 325 31.29 -20.61 68.30
N ASP A 326 30.54 -19.85 69.12
CA ASP A 326 30.19 -20.20 70.50
C ASP A 326 29.19 -21.37 70.61
N LEU A 327 28.42 -21.62 69.55
CA LEU A 327 27.47 -22.75 69.52
C LEU A 327 28.17 -24.11 69.56
N TYR A 328 29.34 -24.24 68.94
CA TYR A 328 30.15 -25.45 68.97
C TYR A 328 30.67 -25.76 70.39
N ALA A 329 31.02 -24.72 71.15
CA ALA A 329 31.50 -24.87 72.53
C ALA A 329 30.41 -25.34 73.51
N THR A 330 29.14 -25.12 73.17
CA THR A 330 27.98 -25.49 74.02
C THR A 330 27.20 -26.72 73.51
N ASN A 331 27.70 -27.40 72.46
CA ASN A 331 27.07 -28.54 71.81
C ASN A 331 25.61 -28.29 71.38
N ARG A 332 25.33 -27.07 70.89
CA ARG A 332 24.02 -26.66 70.36
C ARG A 332 24.11 -26.46 68.86
N GLN A 333 23.05 -26.78 68.14
CA GLN A 333 22.92 -26.51 66.71
C GLN A 333 21.76 -25.54 66.45
N PRO A 334 21.93 -24.57 65.55
CA PRO A 334 20.84 -23.68 65.16
C PRO A 334 19.73 -24.50 64.51
N VAL A 335 18.49 -24.23 64.91
CA VAL A 335 17.31 -24.86 64.33
C VAL A 335 16.54 -23.81 63.55
N VAL A 336 16.34 -24.04 62.26
CA VAL A 336 15.65 -23.11 61.35
C VAL A 336 14.28 -23.67 61.00
N GLY A 337 13.24 -22.88 61.24
CA GLY A 337 11.87 -23.17 60.84
C GLY A 337 11.61 -22.82 59.38
N TRP A 338 10.49 -23.30 58.85
CA TRP A 338 10.06 -22.99 57.48
C TRP A 338 9.76 -21.50 57.30
N TYR A 339 10.10 -20.99 56.12
CA TYR A 339 9.68 -19.66 55.70
C TYR A 339 8.18 -19.62 55.42
N ASN A 340 7.51 -18.60 55.95
CA ASN A 340 6.11 -18.30 55.66
C ASN A 340 6.03 -17.11 54.68
N PRO A 341 5.65 -17.33 53.40
CA PRO A 341 5.55 -16.26 52.41
C PRO A 341 4.52 -15.18 52.74
N THR A 342 3.44 -15.51 53.45
CA THR A 342 2.38 -14.56 53.79
C THR A 342 2.86 -13.53 54.81
N THR A 343 3.57 -13.97 55.86
CA THR A 343 4.09 -13.08 56.90
C THR A 343 5.51 -12.60 56.61
N GLN A 344 6.20 -13.24 55.65
CA GLN A 344 7.61 -13.07 55.31
C GLN A 344 8.56 -13.46 56.45
N THR A 345 8.13 -14.36 57.33
CA THR A 345 8.86 -14.70 58.56
C THR A 345 9.28 -16.17 58.61
N PHE A 346 10.32 -16.44 59.39
CA PHE A 346 10.73 -17.77 59.82
C PHE A 346 11.26 -17.70 61.25
N GLU A 347 11.23 -18.83 61.94
CA GLU A 347 11.68 -18.93 63.32
C GLU A 347 13.08 -19.55 63.37
N VAL A 348 13.91 -19.08 64.28
CA VAL A 348 15.24 -19.63 64.55
C VAL A 348 15.39 -19.85 66.05
N ALA A 349 15.95 -20.99 66.44
CA ALA A 349 16.30 -21.31 67.81
C ALA A 349 17.78 -21.67 67.93
N ASN A 350 18.31 -21.62 69.16
CA ASN A 350 19.72 -21.87 69.46
C ASN A 350 20.67 -20.93 68.70
N VAL A 351 20.43 -19.62 68.80
CA VAL A 351 21.33 -18.56 68.28
C VAL A 351 21.76 -17.66 69.42
N ASN A 352 22.98 -17.12 69.38
CA ASN A 352 23.52 -16.20 70.38
C ASN A 352 24.28 -15.07 69.70
N ALA A 353 24.50 -13.97 70.42
CA ALA A 353 25.25 -12.81 69.96
C ALA A 353 24.87 -12.35 68.53
N GLY A 354 25.81 -12.44 67.58
CA GLY A 354 25.62 -12.07 66.18
C GLY A 354 25.71 -13.28 65.25
N PHE A 355 24.81 -13.36 64.27
CA PHE A 355 24.80 -14.41 63.27
C PHE A 355 24.42 -13.87 61.89
N THR A 356 24.77 -14.64 60.86
CA THR A 356 24.46 -14.32 59.47
C THR A 356 23.41 -15.27 58.93
N VAL A 357 22.38 -14.75 58.25
CA VAL A 357 21.37 -15.53 57.54
C VAL A 357 21.51 -15.28 56.06
N LEU A 358 21.55 -16.34 55.26
CA LEU A 358 21.48 -16.27 53.81
C LEU A 358 20.14 -16.85 53.35
N LEU A 359 19.31 -15.99 52.75
CA LEU A 359 18.10 -16.40 52.04
C LEU A 359 18.36 -16.35 50.54
N ILE A 360 18.00 -17.43 49.84
CA ILE A 360 18.08 -17.51 48.38
C ILE A 360 16.76 -18.06 47.86
N GLY A 361 16.12 -17.34 46.94
CA GLY A 361 14.85 -17.80 46.41
C GLY A 361 14.22 -16.87 45.38
N ARG A 362 13.06 -17.31 44.89
CA ARG A 362 12.21 -16.53 43.99
C ARG A 362 11.42 -15.49 44.79
N ILE A 363 11.23 -14.32 44.21
CA ILE A 363 10.36 -13.25 44.73
C ILE A 363 9.11 -13.09 43.86
#